data_AF-A0A497P2S3-F1
#
_entry.id   AF-A0A497P2S3-F1
#
_cell.length_a   1.000
_cell.length_b   1.000
_cell.length_c   1.000
_cell.angle_alpha   90.00
_cell.angle_beta   90.00
_cell.angle_gamma   90.00
#
_symmetry.space_group_name_H-M   'P 1'
#
loop_
_entity.id
_entity.type
_entity.pdbx_description
1 polymer ?
#
loop_
_entity_poly.entity_id
_entity_poly.type
_entity_poly.pdbx_seq_one_letter_code
_entity_poly.pdbx_strand_id
1 'polypeptide(L)' 'MEIKEVIDLSLVDWDGNVFSVFFLPNCNFRCPFCHNSTLVLHPEREKTIPFKWIENYLKKRRDFK' A
#
# COMPACT_ATOMS: atom_id res chain seq x y z
N MET A 1 9.30 -1.31 -9.02
CA MET A 1 8.40 -1.56 -7.88
C MET A 1 7.12 -0.81 -8.16
N GLU A 2 5.98 -1.51 -8.19
CA GLU A 2 4.67 -0.91 -8.42
C GLU A 2 3.92 -0.84 -7.09
N ILE A 3 3.26 0.29 -6.83
CA ILE A 3 2.35 0.46 -5.69
C ILE A 3 0.96 0.64 -6.27
N LYS A 4 -0.01 -0.12 -5.78
CA LYS A 4 -1.39 -0.12 -6.27
C LYS A 4 -2.31 0.70 -5.39
N GLU A 5 -2.06 0.69 -4.08
CA GLU A 5 -2.90 1.38 -3.11
C GLU A 5 -2.07 1.92 -1.95
N VAL A 6 -2.56 3.01 -1.35
CA VAL A 6 -1.98 3.62 -0.15
C VAL A 6 -3.10 3.84 0.86
N ILE A 7 -2.94 3.27 2.05
CA ILE A 7 -3.72 3.68 3.22
C ILE A 7 -2.91 4.79 3.89
N ASP A 8 -3.47 6.00 3.88
CA ASP A 8 -2.74 7.17 4.32
C ASP A 8 -2.41 7.15 5.81
N LEU A 9 -3.32 6.62 6.62
CA LEU A 9 -3.22 6.54 8.06
C LEU A 9 -3.72 5.17 8.51
N SER A 10 -2.84 4.38 9.10
CA SER A 10 -3.20 3.18 9.85
C SER A 10 -2.64 3.27 11.27
N LEU A 11 -3.37 2.64 12.19
CA LEU A 11 -3.07 2.55 13.62
C LEU A 11 -3.00 1.09 14.11
N VAL A 12 -3.21 0.11 13.21
CA VAL A 12 -3.45 -1.30 13.59
C VAL A 12 -2.41 -2.27 13.06
N ASP A 13 -1.71 -1.94 11.98
CA ASP A 13 -0.66 -2.78 11.40
C ASP A 13 0.74 -2.57 12.03
N TRP A 14 0.93 -1.56 12.90
CA TRP A 14 2.16 -1.35 13.68
C TRP A 14 1.85 -0.71 15.03
N ASP A 15 1.96 -1.53 16.08
CA ASP A 15 1.64 -1.14 17.44
C ASP A 15 2.41 0.10 17.91
N GLY A 16 1.67 1.03 18.53
CA GLY A 16 2.22 2.25 19.12
C GLY A 16 2.74 3.28 18.12
N ASN A 17 2.54 3.06 16.82
CA ASN A 17 3.05 3.94 15.77
C ASN A 17 1.93 4.40 14.84
N VAL A 18 2.10 5.61 14.30
CA VAL A 18 1.27 6.13 13.22
C VAL A 18 2.03 5.92 11.92
N PHE A 19 1.42 5.28 10.92
CA PHE A 19 2.10 4.94 9.69
C PHE A 19 1.13 4.87 8.50
N SER A 20 1.70 4.85 7.31
CA SER A 20 0.98 4.63 6.05
C SER A 20 1.29 3.22 5.54
N VAL A 21 0.32 2.58 4.91
CA VAL A 21 0.50 1.24 4.31
C VAL A 21 0.52 1.36 2.80
N PHE A 22 1.54 0.78 2.17
CA PHE A 22 1.67 0.71 0.71
C PHE A 22 1.41 -0.72 0.25
N PHE A 23 0.39 -0.92 -0.58
CA PHE A 23 0.09 -2.22 -1.16
C PHE A 23 0.79 -2.41 -2.50
N LEU A 24 1.53 -3.51 -2.59
CA LEU A 24 2.19 -3.97 -3.81
C LEU A 24 1.28 -4.99 -4.53
N PRO A 25 1.38 -5.09 -5.86
CA PRO A 25 0.67 -6.13 -6.59
C PRO A 25 1.38 -7.49 -6.42
N ASN A 26 0.60 -8.55 -6.62
CA ASN A 26 1.00 -9.96 -6.59
C ASN A 26 1.32 -10.51 -5.19
N CYS A 27 1.03 -11.80 -5.02
CA CYS A 27 1.43 -12.59 -3.87
C CYS A 27 1.68 -14.02 -4.35
N ASN A 28 2.65 -14.73 -3.76
CA ASN A 28 2.92 -16.14 -4.07
C ASN A 28 1.95 -17.12 -3.39
N PHE A 29 0.99 -16.62 -2.60
CA PHE A 29 -0.08 -17.39 -2.00
C PHE A 29 -1.43 -17.13 -2.70
N ARG A 30 -2.37 -18.05 -2.53
CA ARG A 30 -3.77 -17.96 -3.01
C ARG A 30 -4.74 -18.30 -1.87
N CYS A 31 -4.57 -17.63 -0.74
CA CYS A 31 -5.36 -17.88 0.46
C CYS A 31 -6.85 -17.65 0.20
N PRO A 32 -7.75 -18.56 0.61
CA PRO A 32 -9.19 -18.41 0.39
C PRO A 32 -9.81 -17.25 1.19
N PHE A 33 -9.11 -16.78 2.23
CA PHE A 33 -9.48 -15.66 3.08
C PHE A 33 -8.75 -14.36 2.68
N CYS A 34 -8.19 -14.25 1.47
CA CYS A 34 -7.45 -13.05 1.07
C CYS A 34 -8.40 -11.85 0.91
N HIS A 35 -8.25 -10.83 1.76
CA HIS A 35 -9.04 -9.59 1.66
C HIS A 35 -8.62 -8.75 0.44
N ASN A 36 -7.38 -8.93 -0.03
CA ASN A 36 -6.79 -8.18 -1.14
C ASN A 36 -6.68 -9.05 -2.41
N SER A 37 -7.66 -9.92 -2.66
CA SER A 37 -7.62 -10.90 -3.75
C SER A 37 -7.47 -10.26 -5.12
N THR A 38 -8.00 -9.04 -5.31
CA THR A 38 -7.84 -8.28 -6.57
C THR A 38 -6.37 -7.99 -6.87
N LEU A 39 -5.56 -7.62 -5.87
CA LEU A 39 -4.12 -7.40 -6.03
C LEU A 39 -3.36 -8.67 -6.42
N VAL A 40 -3.93 -9.84 -6.16
CA VAL A 40 -3.31 -11.15 -6.42
C VAL A 40 -3.77 -11.75 -7.75
N LEU A 41 -5.07 -11.68 -8.04
CA LEU A 41 -5.69 -12.32 -9.21
C LEU A 41 -5.79 -11.38 -10.42
N HIS A 42 -5.94 -10.08 -10.17
CA HIS A 42 -6.18 -9.07 -11.21
C HIS A 42 -5.42 -7.76 -10.94
N PRO A 43 -4.09 -7.79 -10.68
CA PRO A 43 -3.30 -6.59 -10.37
C PRO A 43 -3.33 -5.53 -11.48
N GLU A 44 -3.62 -5.92 -12.72
CA GLU A 44 -3.76 -5.05 -13.88
C GLU A 44 -5.00 -4.16 -13.84
N ARG A 45 -6.03 -4.54 -13.06
CA ARG A 45 -7.24 -3.73 -12.87
C ARG A 45 -6.99 -2.55 -11.95
N GLU A 46 -5.97 -2.65 -11.09
CA GLU A 46 -5.58 -1.58 -10.18
C GLU A 46 -4.58 -0.62 -10.82
N LYS A 47 -4.83 0.67 -10.64
CA LYS A 47 -3.95 1.72 -11.18
C LYS A 47 -2.62 1.71 -10.45
N THR A 48 -1.52 1.73 -11.19
CA THR A 48 -0.19 1.92 -10.60
C THR A 48 -0.03 3.39 -10.21
N ILE A 49 0.27 3.63 -8.94
CA ILE A 49 0.50 4.97 -8.40
C ILE A 49 1.88 5.46 -8.86
N PRO A 50 1.98 6.64 -9.49
CA PRO A 50 3.27 7.15 -9.95
C PRO A 50 4.26 7.36 -8.80
N PHE A 51 5.50 6.91 -8.97
CA PHE A 51 6.54 7.05 -7.94
C PHE A 51 6.75 8.50 -7.49
N LYS A 52 6.65 9.47 -8.41
CA LYS A 52 6.76 10.90 -8.08
C LYS A 52 5.66 11.36 -7.11
N TRP A 53 4.46 10.79 -7.20
CA TRP A 53 3.41 11.07 -6.24
C TRP A 53 3.78 10.51 -4.86
N ILE A 54 4.27 9.28 -4.79
CA ILE A 54 4.72 8.62 -3.56
C ILE A 54 5.87 9.40 -2.91
N GLU A 55 6.85 9.83 -3.71
CA GLU A 55 7.98 10.61 -3.20
C GLU A 55 7.50 11.94 -2.58
N ASN A 56 6.62 12.67 -3.26
CA ASN A 56 6.05 13.89 -2.73
C ASN A 56 5.19 13.64 -1.48
N TYR A 57 4.44 12.53 -1.47
CA TYR A 57 3.63 12.09 -0.35
C TYR A 57 4.47 11.89 0.92
N LEU A 58 5.61 11.18 0.79
CA LEU A 58 6.55 10.92 1.88
C LEU A 58 7.26 12.19 2.32
N LYS A 59 7.73 13.02 1.37
CA LYS A 59 8.40 14.31 1.69
C LYS A 59 7.51 15.23 2.52
N LYS A 60 6.21 15.31 2.22
CA LYS A 60 5.23 16.11 2.98
C LYS A 60 5.02 15.61 4.42
N ARG A 61 5.33 14.35 4.71
CA ARG A 61 5.10 13.70 6.01
C ARG A 61 6.39 13.35 6.75
N ARG A 62 7.54 13.83 6.26
CA ARG A 62 8.85 13.53 6.83
C ARG A 62 8.97 13.95 8.30
N ASP A 63 8.38 15.09 8.64
CA ASP A 63 8.50 15.69 9.97
C ASP A 63 7.28 15.40 10.86
N PHE A 64 6.47 14.41 10.48
CA PHE A 64 5.37 13.94 11.31
C PHE A 64 5.96 13.38 12.62
N LYS A 65 5.70 14.07 13.73
CA LYS A 65 6.14 13.74 15.08
C LYS A 65 5.02 13.06 15.85
#